data_AF-A0A288SHA8-F1
#
_entry.id   AF-A0A288SHA8-F1
#
_cell.length_a   1.000
_cell.length_b   1.000
_cell.length_c   1.000
_cell.angle_alpha   90.00
_cell.angle_beta   90.00
_cell.angle_gamma   90.00
#
_symmetry.space_group_name_H-M   'P 1'
#
loop_
_entity.id
_entity.type
_entity.pdbx_description
1 polymer ?
#
loop_
_entity_poly.entity_id
_entity_poly.type
_entity_poly.pdbx_seq_one_letter_code
_entity_poly.pdbx_strand_id
1 'polypeptide(L)'
;LWSGVFGLSLSHCMRIELSHPGEWLQVGYMYHSIMTMHAFMMIFFFVMPTKIGGLGNWFIPLMIKIKNLSMPRLNNLKVWLALGSLFFMCMAFMSKGGLGWGWTMYPPLSNSEFMDGLPVDLAVFSLHMAGMSSIAGKINFLVTIFNMRMGALFFMSLNPMLIWTLFGTSILLVTSVPVLAAGLTLL
;
A
#
# COMPACT_ATOMS: atom_id res chain seq x y z
N LEU A 1 -7.55 -8.69 -2.95
CA LEU A 1 -8.24 -9.24 -4.14
C LEU A 1 -9.22 -8.20 -4.69
N TRP A 2 -10.20 -7.76 -3.91
CA TRP A 2 -11.15 -6.71 -4.32
C TRP A 2 -10.47 -5.47 -4.90
N SER A 3 -9.49 -4.90 -4.19
CA SER A 3 -8.70 -3.74 -4.65
C SER A 3 -7.97 -3.97 -5.98
N GLY A 4 -7.50 -5.20 -6.22
CA GLY A 4 -6.83 -5.57 -7.47
C GLY A 4 -7.80 -5.67 -8.66
N VAL A 5 -9.01 -6.18 -8.43
CA VAL A 5 -10.07 -6.19 -9.46
C VAL A 5 -10.49 -4.76 -9.81
N PHE A 6 -10.67 -3.90 -8.79
CA PHE A 6 -10.98 -2.49 -9.00
C PHE A 6 -9.84 -1.74 -9.72
N GLY A 7 -8.59 -1.99 -9.34
CA GLY A 7 -7.44 -1.46 -10.07
C GLY A 7 -7.39 -1.92 -11.52
N LEU A 8 -7.69 -3.20 -11.79
CA LEU A 8 -7.74 -3.74 -13.15
C LEU A 8 -8.85 -3.11 -13.99
N SER A 9 -10.04 -2.87 -13.43
CA SER A 9 -11.11 -2.17 -14.15
C SER A 9 -10.70 -0.74 -14.53
N LEU A 10 -10.02 -0.01 -13.64
CA LEU A 10 -9.50 1.33 -13.97
C LEU A 10 -8.45 1.27 -15.08
N SER A 11 -7.58 0.25 -15.09
CA SER A 11 -6.63 0.03 -16.19
C SER A 11 -7.32 -0.21 -17.52
N HIS A 12 -8.43 -0.95 -17.49
CA HIS A 12 -9.21 -1.22 -18.70
C HIS A 12 -9.86 0.07 -19.23
N CYS A 13 -10.43 0.91 -18.36
CA CYS A 13 -10.97 2.22 -18.76
C CYS A 13 -9.90 3.09 -19.43
N MET A 14 -8.69 3.17 -18.87
CA MET A 14 -7.59 3.93 -19.50
C MET A 14 -7.22 3.40 -20.88
N ARG A 15 -7.20 2.07 -21.07
CA ARG A 15 -6.88 1.47 -22.37
C ARG A 15 -7.99 1.68 -23.41
N ILE A 16 -9.25 1.75 -22.98
CA ILE A 16 -10.37 2.10 -23.85
C ILE A 16 -10.23 3.56 -24.30
N GLU A 17 -9.94 4.49 -23.38
CA GLU A 17 -9.70 5.90 -23.72
C GLU A 17 -8.57 6.05 -24.76
N LEU A 18 -7.48 5.30 -24.60
CA LEU A 18 -6.32 5.36 -25.48
C LEU A 18 -6.43 4.49 -26.75
N SER A 19 -7.57 3.82 -26.99
CA SER A 19 -7.71 2.86 -28.10
C SER A 19 -7.79 3.51 -29.48
N HIS A 20 -8.24 4.76 -29.54
CA HIS A 20 -8.39 5.55 -30.75
C HIS A 20 -8.26 7.04 -30.40
N PRO A 21 -7.85 7.91 -31.34
CA PRO A 21 -7.83 9.35 -31.09
C PRO A 21 -9.26 9.88 -30.91
N GLY A 22 -9.47 10.64 -29.83
CA GLY A 22 -10.78 11.19 -29.44
C GLY A 22 -10.90 11.24 -27.91
N GLU A 23 -12.02 11.79 -27.41
CA GLU A 23 -12.34 11.77 -25.98
C GLU A 23 -13.52 10.83 -25.73
N TRP A 24 -13.28 9.65 -25.14
CA TRP A 24 -14.35 8.73 -24.75
C TRP A 24 -14.91 9.06 -23.36
N LEU A 25 -14.05 9.43 -22.41
CA LEU A 25 -14.42 9.86 -21.06
C LEU A 25 -15.12 11.23 -21.03
N GLN A 26 -14.98 12.05 -22.08
CA GLN A 26 -15.64 13.37 -22.26
C GLN A 26 -15.45 14.37 -21.11
N VAL A 27 -14.53 14.08 -20.18
CA VAL A 27 -14.22 14.89 -19.00
C VAL A 27 -12.70 14.96 -18.88
N GLY A 28 -12.12 16.11 -19.19
CA GLY A 28 -10.67 16.27 -19.37
C GLY A 28 -9.82 15.83 -18.16
N TYR A 29 -10.35 15.93 -16.94
CA TYR A 29 -9.62 15.56 -15.73
C TYR A 29 -9.78 14.08 -15.32
N MET A 30 -10.81 13.40 -15.82
CA MET A 30 -11.19 12.07 -15.34
C MET A 30 -10.12 11.01 -15.65
N TYR A 31 -9.46 11.13 -16.81
CA TYR A 31 -8.38 10.23 -17.18
C TYR A 31 -7.24 10.25 -16.15
N HIS A 32 -6.80 11.44 -15.73
CA HIS A 32 -5.73 11.58 -14.73
C HIS A 32 -6.16 11.05 -13.37
N SER A 33 -7.41 11.30 -12.96
CA SER A 33 -7.97 10.74 -11.71
C SER A 33 -7.97 9.21 -11.71
N ILE A 34 -8.40 8.58 -12.81
CA ILE A 34 -8.41 7.12 -12.99
C ILE A 34 -6.99 6.57 -12.94
N MET A 35 -6.03 7.25 -13.57
CA MET A 35 -4.63 6.83 -13.59
C MET A 35 -4.01 6.81 -12.20
N THR A 36 -4.19 7.89 -11.44
CA THR A 36 -3.70 8.00 -10.07
C THR A 36 -4.35 6.94 -9.16
N MET A 37 -5.68 6.80 -9.24
CA MET A 37 -6.40 5.80 -8.45
C MET A 37 -5.97 4.38 -8.80
N HIS A 38 -5.77 4.06 -10.08
CA HIS A 38 -5.25 2.77 -10.52
C HIS A 38 -3.91 2.45 -9.86
N ALA A 39 -2.96 3.39 -9.93
CA ALA A 39 -1.62 3.20 -9.35
C ALA A 39 -1.69 2.97 -7.83
N PHE A 40 -2.45 3.78 -7.09
CA PHE A 40 -2.60 3.60 -5.65
C PHE A 40 -3.26 2.26 -5.30
N MET A 41 -4.33 1.90 -6.00
CA MET A 41 -5.05 0.63 -5.79
C MET A 41 -4.15 -0.59 -6.04
N MET A 42 -3.32 -0.54 -7.09
CA MET A 42 -2.45 -1.66 -7.42
C MET A 42 -1.27 -1.79 -6.45
N ILE A 43 -0.62 -0.69 -6.08
CA ILE A 43 0.60 -0.76 -5.25
C ILE A 43 0.25 -0.92 -3.77
N PHE A 44 -0.44 0.07 -3.20
CA PHE A 44 -0.67 0.16 -1.75
C PHE A 44 -1.79 -0.76 -1.28
N PHE A 45 -2.79 -1.05 -2.13
CA PHE A 45 -3.96 -1.82 -1.72
C PHE A 45 -4.04 -3.23 -2.30
N PHE A 46 -3.26 -3.55 -3.33
CA PHE A 46 -3.18 -4.91 -3.88
C PHE A 46 -1.83 -5.57 -3.63
N VAL A 47 -0.74 -5.06 -4.21
CA VAL A 47 0.58 -5.71 -4.14
C VAL A 47 1.12 -5.76 -2.70
N MET A 48 1.15 -4.62 -1.99
CA MET A 48 1.65 -4.60 -0.61
C MET A 48 0.83 -5.48 0.33
N PRO A 49 -0.52 -5.42 0.37
CA PRO A 49 -1.28 -6.24 1.29
C PRO A 49 -1.28 -7.73 0.93
N THR A 50 -1.22 -8.10 -0.35
CA THR A 50 -1.23 -9.51 -0.75
C THR A 50 0.15 -10.17 -0.62
N LYS A 51 1.14 -9.68 -1.37
CA LYS A 51 2.47 -10.33 -1.49
C LYS A 51 3.33 -10.08 -0.27
N ILE A 52 3.29 -8.86 0.26
CA ILE A 52 4.21 -8.42 1.31
C ILE A 52 3.59 -8.61 2.70
N GLY A 53 2.27 -8.44 2.85
CA GLY A 53 1.54 -8.61 4.10
C GLY A 53 0.92 -10.00 4.29
N GLY A 54 0.00 -10.38 3.41
CA GLY A 54 -0.83 -11.57 3.52
C GLY A 54 -0.04 -12.87 3.44
N LEU A 55 0.81 -13.01 2.42
CA LEU A 55 1.69 -14.19 2.30
C LEU A 55 2.66 -14.30 3.47
N GLY A 56 3.22 -13.17 3.95
CA GLY A 56 4.11 -13.19 5.12
C GLY A 56 3.40 -13.63 6.40
N ASN A 57 2.18 -13.16 6.63
CA ASN A 57 1.37 -13.57 7.78
C ASN A 57 1.11 -15.07 7.82
N TRP A 58 0.96 -15.69 6.65
CA TRP A 58 0.65 -17.12 6.55
C TRP A 58 1.91 -17.98 6.55
N PHE A 59 2.92 -17.63 5.75
CA PHE A 59 4.09 -18.46 5.55
C PHE A 59 5.15 -18.33 6.64
N ILE A 60 5.31 -17.16 7.27
CA ILE A 60 6.34 -17.00 8.32
C ILE A 60 6.11 -17.99 9.48
N PRO A 61 4.89 -18.09 10.07
CA PRO A 61 4.65 -19.06 11.14
C PRO A 61 4.87 -20.51 10.70
N LEU A 62 4.40 -20.85 9.49
CA LEU A 62 4.51 -22.22 8.95
C LEU A 62 5.96 -22.63 8.70
N MET A 63 6.75 -21.76 8.07
CA MET A 63 8.14 -22.08 7.71
C MET A 63 9.07 -22.08 8.93
N ILE A 64 8.76 -21.31 9.98
CA ILE A 64 9.52 -21.28 11.23
C ILE A 64 8.95 -22.28 12.27
N LYS A 65 7.83 -22.95 11.95
CA LYS A 65 7.13 -23.93 12.81
C LYS A 65 6.68 -23.35 14.16
N ILE A 66 6.11 -22.15 14.13
CA ILE A 66 5.53 -21.47 15.29
C ILE A 66 4.01 -21.31 15.12
N LYS A 67 3.28 -21.25 16.24
CA LYS A 67 1.81 -21.18 16.22
C LYS A 67 1.27 -19.83 15.71
N ASN A 68 1.97 -18.74 16.01
CA ASN A 68 1.57 -17.38 15.62
C ASN A 68 2.78 -16.45 15.58
N LEU A 69 2.62 -15.26 15.01
CA LEU A 69 3.60 -14.17 15.07
C LEU A 69 3.75 -13.62 16.49
N SER A 70 4.84 -12.90 16.74
CA SER A 70 5.21 -12.40 18.08
C SER A 70 4.23 -11.37 18.65
N MET A 71 3.64 -10.53 17.81
CA MET A 71 2.70 -9.48 18.22
C MET A 71 1.31 -9.66 17.56
N PRO A 72 0.48 -10.62 18.00
CA PRO A 72 -0.81 -10.91 17.36
C PRO A 72 -1.79 -9.74 17.33
N ARG A 73 -1.82 -8.92 18.40
CA ARG A 73 -2.72 -7.76 18.49
C ARG A 73 -2.34 -6.65 17.49
N LEU A 74 -1.04 -6.35 17.38
CA LEU A 74 -0.51 -5.42 16.38
C LEU A 74 -0.79 -5.95 14.96
N ASN A 75 -0.70 -7.27 14.78
CA ASN A 75 -1.03 -7.91 13.51
C ASN A 75 -2.50 -7.80 13.11
N ASN A 76 -3.40 -7.74 14.09
CA ASN A 76 -4.82 -7.49 13.84
C ASN A 76 -5.05 -6.01 13.52
N LEU A 77 -4.47 -5.11 14.31
CA LEU A 77 -4.58 -3.66 14.11
C LEU A 77 -4.18 -3.24 12.69
N LYS A 78 -3.08 -3.78 12.15
CA LYS A 78 -2.63 -3.42 10.80
C LYS A 78 -3.70 -3.71 9.72
N VAL A 79 -4.50 -4.76 9.88
CA VAL A 79 -5.57 -5.09 8.91
C VAL A 79 -6.64 -4.02 8.92
N TRP A 80 -7.06 -3.57 10.11
CA TRP A 80 -8.05 -2.50 10.27
C TRP A 80 -7.55 -1.16 9.74
N LEU A 81 -6.29 -0.81 9.99
CA LEU A 81 -5.68 0.38 9.41
C LEU A 81 -5.66 0.33 7.88
N ALA A 82 -5.37 -0.82 7.27
CA ALA A 82 -5.37 -0.98 5.82
C ALA A 82 -6.78 -0.86 5.23
N LEU A 83 -7.81 -1.41 5.90
CA LEU A 83 -9.20 -1.27 5.48
C LEU A 83 -9.69 0.17 5.60
N GLY A 84 -9.38 0.86 6.70
CA GLY A 84 -9.68 2.28 6.88
C GLY A 84 -8.99 3.13 5.82
N SER A 85 -7.72 2.86 5.55
CA SER A 85 -6.94 3.53 4.50
C SER A 85 -7.60 3.40 3.13
N LEU A 86 -8.01 2.18 2.76
CA LEU A 86 -8.70 1.93 1.49
C LEU A 86 -10.00 2.73 1.38
N PHE A 87 -10.77 2.81 2.47
CA PHE A 87 -12.00 3.59 2.51
C PHE A 87 -11.74 5.08 2.23
N PHE A 88 -10.73 5.68 2.88
CA PHE A 88 -10.36 7.07 2.63
C PHE A 88 -9.88 7.30 1.19
N MET A 89 -9.14 6.36 0.60
CA MET A 89 -8.71 6.48 -0.81
C MET A 89 -9.90 6.45 -1.77
N CYS A 90 -10.88 5.56 -1.53
CA CYS A 90 -12.11 5.54 -2.33
C CYS A 90 -12.92 6.83 -2.16
N MET A 91 -13.01 7.37 -0.95
CA MET A 91 -13.67 8.66 -0.70
C MET A 91 -12.97 9.81 -1.41
N ALA A 92 -11.64 9.83 -1.41
CA ALA A 92 -10.83 10.81 -2.14
C ALA A 92 -11.06 10.76 -3.66
N PHE A 93 -11.22 9.55 -4.21
CA PHE A 93 -11.55 9.38 -5.63
C PHE A 93 -12.98 9.84 -5.98
N MET A 94 -13.93 9.67 -5.06
CA MET A 94 -15.34 10.04 -5.25
C MET A 94 -15.63 11.52 -4.92
N SER A 95 -14.74 12.21 -4.22
CA SER A 95 -14.90 13.63 -3.90
C SER A 95 -14.78 14.51 -5.14
N LYS A 96 -15.36 15.71 -5.06
CA LYS A 96 -15.33 16.70 -6.12
C LYS A 96 -13.88 16.97 -6.54
N GLY A 97 -13.63 16.98 -7.84
CA GLY A 97 -12.29 17.25 -8.38
C GLY A 97 -11.34 16.05 -8.41
N GLY A 98 -11.67 14.87 -7.87
CA GLY A 98 -10.90 13.61 -8.03
C GLY A 98 -9.39 13.67 -7.72
N LEU A 99 -8.62 12.68 -8.19
CA LEU A 99 -7.18 12.50 -7.90
C LEU A 99 -6.27 12.75 -9.14
N GLY A 100 -6.31 13.88 -9.80
CA GLY A 100 -5.67 14.09 -11.13
C GLY A 100 -4.25 14.62 -11.13
N TRP A 101 -3.53 14.56 -10.00
CA TRP A 101 -2.14 15.03 -9.88
C TRP A 101 -1.07 13.93 -10.08
N GLY A 102 -1.49 12.71 -10.42
CA GLY A 102 -0.61 11.55 -10.57
C GLY A 102 -0.22 10.91 -9.24
N TRP A 103 0.17 9.64 -9.28
CA TRP A 103 0.47 8.85 -8.07
C TRP A 103 1.70 9.33 -7.27
N THR A 104 2.58 10.12 -7.88
CA THR A 104 3.76 10.71 -7.22
C THR A 104 3.44 11.96 -6.42
N MET A 105 2.32 12.63 -6.71
CA MET A 105 1.84 13.82 -5.99
C MET A 105 2.87 14.94 -5.93
N TYR A 106 3.31 15.41 -7.10
CA TYR A 106 4.28 16.50 -7.18
C TYR A 106 3.62 17.88 -7.01
N PRO A 107 4.18 18.75 -6.14
CA PRO A 107 3.94 20.19 -6.21
C PRO A 107 4.45 20.79 -7.53
N PRO A 108 3.82 21.85 -8.06
CA PRO A 108 2.71 22.59 -7.47
C PRO A 108 1.32 21.99 -7.79
N LEU A 109 1.23 20.96 -8.65
CA LEU A 109 -0.05 20.37 -9.09
C LEU A 109 -0.88 19.78 -7.94
N SER A 110 -0.24 19.35 -6.85
CA SER A 110 -0.93 18.89 -5.64
C SER A 110 -1.36 20.01 -4.69
N ASN A 111 -0.95 21.27 -4.93
CA ASN A 111 -1.27 22.40 -4.06
C ASN A 111 -2.72 22.85 -4.26
N SER A 112 -3.27 23.51 -3.25
CA SER A 112 -4.65 24.05 -3.23
C SER A 112 -4.96 25.08 -4.32
N GLU A 113 -3.94 25.61 -4.99
CA GLU A 113 -4.11 26.52 -6.14
C GLU A 113 -4.60 25.78 -7.40
N PHE A 114 -4.24 24.50 -7.56
CA PHE A 114 -4.53 23.72 -8.76
C PHE A 114 -5.64 22.68 -8.54
N MET A 115 -5.82 22.21 -7.30
CA MET A 115 -6.76 21.14 -6.95
C MET A 115 -7.59 21.48 -5.72
N ASP A 116 -8.78 20.89 -5.64
CA ASP A 116 -9.57 20.89 -4.43
C ASP A 116 -8.77 20.22 -3.30
N GLY A 117 -8.68 20.87 -2.13
CA GLY A 117 -7.89 20.37 -1.00
C GLY A 117 -8.42 19.07 -0.39
N LEU A 118 -9.75 18.89 -0.34
CA LEU A 118 -10.36 17.72 0.31
C LEU A 118 -9.93 16.37 -0.31
N PRO A 119 -9.97 16.15 -1.64
CA PRO A 119 -9.42 14.94 -2.25
C PRO A 119 -7.96 14.67 -1.88
N VAL A 120 -7.12 15.71 -1.88
CA VAL A 120 -5.68 15.61 -1.56
C VAL A 120 -5.51 15.19 -0.10
N ASP A 121 -6.19 15.86 0.82
CA ASP A 121 -6.13 15.58 2.27
C ASP A 121 -6.56 14.15 2.60
N LEU A 122 -7.66 13.69 1.98
CA LEU A 122 -8.15 12.31 2.16
C LEU A 122 -7.16 11.27 1.61
N ALA A 123 -6.53 11.55 0.46
CA ALA A 123 -5.51 10.68 -0.11
C ALA A 123 -4.23 10.64 0.75
N VAL A 124 -3.77 11.81 1.24
CA VAL A 124 -2.65 11.92 2.16
C VAL A 124 -2.92 11.15 3.45
N PHE A 125 -4.09 11.33 4.07
CA PHE A 125 -4.47 10.61 5.28
C PHE A 125 -4.58 9.09 5.04
N SER A 126 -5.14 8.69 3.89
CA SER A 126 -5.18 7.30 3.46
C SER A 126 -3.78 6.69 3.41
N LEU A 127 -2.82 7.33 2.74
CA LEU A 127 -1.46 6.83 2.59
C LEU A 127 -0.70 6.78 3.93
N HIS A 128 -0.94 7.71 4.85
CA HIS A 128 -0.43 7.63 6.22
C HIS A 128 -0.92 6.37 6.94
N MET A 129 -2.22 6.07 6.87
CA MET A 129 -2.76 4.85 7.49
C MET A 129 -2.26 3.57 6.83
N ALA A 130 -2.09 3.54 5.50
CA ALA A 130 -1.44 2.43 4.81
C ALA A 130 0.02 2.27 5.27
N GLY A 131 0.74 3.39 5.43
CA GLY A 131 2.11 3.42 5.93
C GLY A 131 2.22 2.85 7.34
N MET A 132 1.37 3.30 8.26
CA MET A 132 1.31 2.78 9.64
C MET A 132 1.00 1.28 9.68
N SER A 133 0.04 0.81 8.87
CA SER A 133 -0.27 -0.61 8.71
C SER A 133 0.95 -1.42 8.24
N SER A 134 1.67 -0.90 7.24
CA SER A 134 2.88 -1.53 6.72
C SER A 134 3.96 -1.63 7.80
N ILE A 135 4.35 -0.52 8.44
CA ILE A 135 5.38 -0.49 9.49
C ILE A 135 5.05 -1.46 10.62
N ALA A 136 3.82 -1.43 11.14
CA ALA A 136 3.35 -2.33 12.19
C ALA A 136 3.51 -3.81 11.83
N GLY A 137 3.16 -4.17 10.59
CA GLY A 137 3.34 -5.53 10.08
C GLY A 137 4.80 -5.94 9.96
N LYS A 138 5.67 -5.03 9.54
CA LYS A 138 7.09 -5.29 9.26
C LYS A 138 7.91 -5.42 10.54
N ILE A 139 7.63 -4.59 11.56
CA ILE A 139 8.20 -4.76 12.89
C ILE A 139 7.83 -6.14 13.47
N ASN A 140 6.55 -6.53 13.36
CA ASN A 140 6.10 -7.84 13.84
C ASN A 140 6.83 -8.99 13.12
N PHE A 141 7.03 -8.90 11.81
CA PHE A 141 7.79 -9.90 11.05
C PHE A 141 9.26 -9.96 11.47
N LEU A 142 9.94 -8.82 11.62
CA LEU A 142 11.33 -8.77 12.07
C LEU A 142 11.49 -9.43 13.44
N VAL A 143 10.65 -9.05 14.41
CA VAL A 143 10.70 -9.62 15.76
C VAL A 143 10.38 -11.11 15.74
N THR A 144 9.39 -11.54 14.94
CA THR A 144 9.05 -12.97 14.83
C THR A 144 10.19 -13.78 14.24
N ILE A 145 10.77 -13.32 13.13
CA ILE A 145 11.87 -14.01 12.45
C ILE A 145 13.09 -14.05 13.37
N PHE A 146 13.44 -12.98 14.08
CA PHE A 146 14.58 -12.99 14.98
C PHE A 146 14.37 -13.81 16.26
N ASN A 147 13.27 -13.57 16.99
CA ASN A 147 13.15 -14.00 18.38
C ASN A 147 12.40 -15.31 18.60
N MET A 148 11.55 -15.75 17.67
CA MET A 148 10.70 -16.93 17.86
C MET A 148 11.26 -18.21 17.23
N ARG A 149 12.53 -18.18 16.76
CA ARG A 149 13.18 -19.35 16.16
C ARG A 149 13.66 -20.34 17.22
N MET A 150 13.40 -21.62 17.00
CA MET A 150 14.00 -22.73 17.76
C MET A 150 15.43 -22.97 17.24
N GLY A 151 16.47 -22.73 18.05
CA GLY A 151 17.88 -23.00 17.71
C GLY A 151 18.50 -21.95 16.76
N ALA A 152 19.02 -20.85 17.32
CA ALA A 152 19.27 -19.59 16.61
C ALA A 152 20.34 -19.60 15.48
N LEU A 153 21.32 -20.50 15.50
CA LEU A 153 22.48 -20.43 14.57
C LEU A 153 22.43 -21.45 13.42
N PHE A 154 22.05 -22.71 13.68
CA PHE A 154 21.99 -23.75 12.63
C PHE A 154 20.80 -23.55 11.66
N PHE A 155 19.71 -22.95 12.12
CA PHE A 155 18.52 -22.76 11.29
C PHE A 155 18.57 -21.53 10.36
N MET A 156 19.50 -20.58 10.56
CA MET A 156 19.67 -19.46 9.61
C MET A 156 20.08 -19.94 8.22
N SER A 157 20.93 -20.98 8.12
CA SER A 157 21.36 -21.56 6.85
C SER A 157 20.28 -22.45 6.20
N LEU A 158 19.35 -23.01 6.98
CA LEU A 158 18.30 -23.91 6.51
C LEU A 158 16.97 -23.20 6.21
N ASN A 159 16.87 -21.91 6.49
CA ASN A 159 15.64 -21.17 6.26
C ASN A 159 15.33 -21.07 4.75
N PRO A 160 14.07 -21.31 4.33
CA PRO A 160 13.66 -21.07 2.96
C PRO A 160 13.96 -19.65 2.52
N MET A 161 14.41 -19.46 1.27
CA MET A 161 14.71 -18.15 0.70
C MET A 161 13.56 -17.16 0.82
N LEU A 162 12.30 -17.62 0.84
CA LEU A 162 11.15 -16.76 1.06
C LEU A 162 11.24 -16.00 2.39
N ILE A 163 11.68 -16.63 3.48
CA ILE A 163 11.84 -15.96 4.79
C ILE A 163 12.88 -14.83 4.67
N TRP A 164 13.99 -15.08 3.97
CA TRP A 164 15.03 -14.08 3.75
C TRP A 164 14.54 -12.89 2.93
N THR A 165 13.76 -13.13 1.88
CA THR A 165 13.14 -12.02 1.10
C THR A 165 12.15 -11.22 1.94
N LEU A 166 11.32 -11.88 2.76
CA LEU A 166 10.39 -11.21 3.67
C LEU A 166 11.13 -10.44 4.77
N PHE A 167 12.26 -10.96 5.23
CA PHE A 167 13.13 -10.30 6.19
C PHE A 167 13.73 -9.01 5.60
N GLY A 168 14.38 -9.10 4.44
CA GLY A 168 14.98 -7.94 3.76
C GLY A 168 13.95 -6.87 3.41
N THR A 169 12.79 -7.26 2.86
CA THR A 169 11.69 -6.32 2.58
C THR A 169 11.11 -5.70 3.85
N SER A 170 11.17 -6.38 4.99
CA SER A 170 10.74 -5.82 6.28
C SER A 170 11.68 -4.73 6.77
N ILE A 171 13.00 -4.90 6.61
CA ILE A 171 13.98 -3.84 6.90
C ILE A 171 13.69 -2.62 6.02
N LEU A 172 13.61 -2.83 4.70
CA LEU A 172 13.38 -1.75 3.74
C LEU A 172 12.13 -0.94 4.06
N LEU A 173 11.01 -1.60 4.37
CA LEU A 173 9.76 -0.90 4.64
C LEU A 173 9.74 -0.17 5.99
N VAL A 174 10.43 -0.69 7.02
CA VAL A 174 10.56 0.02 8.30
C VAL A 174 11.39 1.30 8.12
N THR A 175 12.41 1.28 7.27
CA THR A 175 13.28 2.44 7.05
C THR A 175 12.76 3.41 5.99
N SER A 176 12.08 2.94 4.94
CA SER A 176 11.65 3.78 3.82
C SER A 176 10.29 4.46 4.01
N VAL A 177 9.34 3.80 4.67
CA VAL A 177 7.97 4.32 4.84
C VAL A 177 7.91 5.59 5.70
N PRO A 178 8.74 5.77 6.76
CA PRO A 178 8.80 7.03 7.50
C PRO A 178 9.21 8.22 6.63
N VAL A 179 10.09 8.03 5.64
CA VAL A 179 10.50 9.09 4.70
C VAL A 179 9.32 9.49 3.82
N LEU A 180 8.55 8.51 3.33
CA LEU A 180 7.31 8.79 2.60
C LEU A 180 6.32 9.58 3.46
N ALA A 181 6.09 9.16 4.71
CA ALA A 181 5.18 9.86 5.62
C ALA A 181 5.63 11.31 5.86
N ALA A 182 6.91 11.55 6.10
CA ALA A 182 7.44 12.90 6.27
C ALA A 182 7.19 13.78 5.02
N GLY A 183 7.43 13.24 3.82
CA GLY A 183 7.14 13.95 2.58
C GLY A 183 5.65 14.29 2.43
N LEU A 184 4.78 13.34 2.78
CA LEU A 184 3.32 13.55 2.74
C LEU A 184 2.81 14.56 3.77
N THR A 185 3.46 14.69 4.94
CA THR A 185 3.09 15.70 5.93
C THR A 185 3.54 17.12 5.58
N LEU A 186 4.57 17.24 4.72
CA LEU A 186 5.08 18.53 4.27
C LEU A 186 4.33 19.06 3.04
N LEU A 187 3.58 18.18 2.36
CA LEU A 187 2.71 18.47 1.24
C LEU A 187 1.38 19.06 1.74
#